data_AF-A0A380DIZ7-F1
#
_entry.id   AF-A0A380DIZ7-F1
#
_cell.length_a   1.000
_cell.length_b   1.000
_cell.length_c   1.000
_cell.angle_alpha   90.00
_cell.angle_beta   90.00
_cell.angle_gamma   90.00
#
_symmetry.space_group_name_H-M   'P 1'
#
loop_
_entity.id
_entity.type
_entity.pdbx_description
1 polymer ?
#
loop_
_entity_poly.entity_id
_entity_poly.type
_entity_poly.pdbx_seq_one_letter_code
_entity_poly.pdbx_strand_id
1 'polypeptide(L)'
;MCFFVQEKRDKHDIFYTVSGVIQTNKTSGVVSAPILNVTKEKGEDAFVKGYPYYIKKEKITLKELDFKLRKHLIEKYGLYKTISKDGRVKISLKDGSFYNLDLRSKLKFKYMGEVIESKQIKDIEVNLK
;
A
#
# COMPACT_ATOMS: atom_id res chain seq x y z
N MET A 1 3.39 3.23 -18.02
CA MET A 1 2.55 3.90 -17.00
C MET A 1 3.40 4.16 -15.75
N CYS A 2 3.33 5.33 -15.13
CA CYS A 2 4.12 5.66 -13.93
C CYS A 2 3.23 6.08 -12.76
N PHE A 3 3.57 5.64 -11.55
CA PHE A 3 3.00 6.15 -10.30
C PHE A 3 3.94 7.19 -9.68
N PHE A 4 3.55 8.46 -9.81
CA PHE A 4 4.35 9.60 -9.40
C PHE A 4 4.01 10.05 -7.97
N VAL A 5 5.02 10.13 -7.11
CA VAL A 5 4.94 10.76 -5.79
C VAL A 5 6.16 11.67 -5.69
N GLN A 6 5.94 12.97 -5.49
CA GLN A 6 7.01 13.96 -5.47
C GLN A 6 7.88 13.77 -4.22
N GLU A 7 9.16 13.47 -4.41
CA GLU A 7 10.17 13.36 -3.35
C GLU A 7 10.96 14.66 -3.19
N LYS A 8 11.28 15.31 -4.31
CA LYS A 8 12.04 16.57 -4.35
C LYS A 8 11.60 17.39 -5.57
N ARG A 9 11.66 18.70 -5.43
CA ARG A 9 11.67 19.66 -6.54
C ARG A 9 12.99 20.41 -6.47
N ASP A 10 13.70 20.53 -7.58
CA ASP A 10 14.92 21.33 -7.62
C ASP A 10 14.64 22.81 -7.94
N LYS A 11 15.71 23.60 -8.09
CA LYS A 11 15.63 25.03 -8.39
C LYS A 11 15.18 25.32 -9.83
N HIS A 12 15.15 24.31 -10.70
CA HIS A 12 14.74 24.42 -12.11
C HIS A 12 13.35 23.83 -12.36
N ASP A 13 12.55 23.65 -11.30
CA ASP A 13 11.22 23.03 -11.34
C ASP A 13 11.23 21.59 -11.90
N ILE A 14 12.35 20.87 -11.73
CA ILE A 14 12.43 19.45 -12.05
C ILE A 14 11.93 18.64 -10.86
N PHE A 15 10.96 17.76 -11.13
CA PHE A 15 10.28 16.94 -10.14
C PHE A 15 10.86 15.53 -10.09
N TYR A 16 11.35 15.13 -8.92
CA TYR A 16 11.94 13.82 -8.71
C TYR A 16 10.98 12.88 -7.98
N THR A 17 10.92 11.64 -8.46
CA THR A 17 10.18 10.53 -7.86
C THR A 17 11.09 9.31 -7.87
N VAL A 18 10.98 8.44 -6.87
CA VAL A 18 11.72 7.18 -6.86
C VAL A 18 10.85 6.06 -7.41
N SER A 19 11.31 5.41 -8.47
CA SER A 19 10.65 4.24 -9.10
C SER A 19 9.16 4.47 -9.41
N GLY A 20 8.34 3.41 -9.45
CA GLY A 20 6.91 3.51 -9.77
C GLY A 20 6.59 3.36 -11.26
N VAL A 21 7.57 3.05 -12.11
CA VAL A 21 7.39 2.85 -13.55
C VAL A 21 7.03 1.39 -13.83
N ILE A 22 5.95 1.16 -14.57
CA ILE A 22 5.55 -0.15 -15.12
C ILE A 22 5.42 0.01 -16.64
N GLN A 23 6.11 -0.84 -17.42
CA GLN A 23 6.15 -0.74 -18.88
C GLN A 23 4.77 -0.95 -19.53
N THR A 24 4.06 -2.03 -19.19
CA THR A 24 2.76 -2.41 -19.79
C THR A 24 1.75 -2.77 -18.71
N ASN A 25 0.51 -2.27 -18.81
CA ASN A 25 -0.53 -2.52 -17.82
C ASN A 25 -1.93 -2.22 -18.40
N LYS A 26 -2.86 -3.17 -18.32
CA LYS A 26 -4.27 -2.88 -18.60
C LYS A 26 -4.91 -2.21 -17.37
N THR A 27 -5.61 -1.11 -17.59
CA THR A 27 -6.20 -0.28 -16.53
C THR A 27 -7.73 -0.19 -16.58
N SER A 28 -8.37 -0.95 -17.48
CA SER A 28 -9.82 -1.01 -17.62
C SER A 28 -10.42 -2.06 -16.69
N GLY A 29 -11.32 -1.64 -15.79
CA GLY A 29 -12.07 -2.52 -14.89
C GLY A 29 -11.36 -2.87 -13.57
N VAL A 30 -12.08 -3.55 -12.67
CA VAL A 30 -11.49 -4.15 -11.46
C VAL A 30 -10.72 -5.40 -11.90
N VAL A 31 -9.43 -5.46 -11.55
CA VAL A 31 -8.56 -6.58 -11.96
C VAL A 31 -8.32 -7.56 -10.82
N SER A 32 -8.30 -7.06 -9.58
CA SER A 32 -8.15 -7.88 -8.37
C SER A 32 -8.85 -7.22 -7.18
N ALA A 33 -9.31 -8.03 -6.24
CA ALA A 33 -10.00 -7.57 -5.02
C ALA A 33 -9.61 -8.45 -3.81
N PRO A 34 -8.33 -8.46 -3.39
CA PRO A 34 -7.91 -9.18 -2.19
C PRO A 34 -8.65 -8.65 -0.95
N ILE A 35 -8.83 -9.51 0.05
CA ILE A 35 -9.42 -9.09 1.33
C ILE A 35 -8.39 -8.24 2.09
N LEU A 36 -8.81 -7.05 2.51
CA LEU A 36 -8.09 -6.19 3.42
C LEU A 36 -8.68 -6.35 4.82
N ASN A 37 -7.89 -6.95 5.72
CA ASN A 37 -8.21 -7.13 7.12
C ASN A 37 -7.49 -6.05 7.93
N VAL A 38 -8.25 -5.15 8.57
CA VAL A 38 -7.73 -4.11 9.44
C VAL A 38 -8.11 -4.44 10.87
N THR A 39 -7.08 -4.64 11.70
CA THR A 39 -7.21 -4.99 13.11
C THR A 39 -6.55 -3.93 13.97
N LYS A 40 -7.23 -3.52 15.04
CA LYS A 40 -6.68 -2.77 16.16
C LYS A 40 -6.98 -3.58 17.43
N GLU A 41 -5.97 -4.25 17.96
CA GLU A 41 -6.16 -5.24 19.03
C GLU A 41 -6.32 -4.64 20.43
N LYS A 42 -5.82 -3.40 20.65
CA LYS A 42 -5.75 -2.78 21.98
C LYS A 42 -6.26 -1.34 21.97
N GLY A 43 -6.74 -0.89 23.13
CA GLY A 43 -7.36 0.43 23.34
C GLY A 43 -8.88 0.34 23.48
N GLU A 44 -9.50 1.44 23.91
CA GLU A 44 -10.96 1.52 24.15
C GLU A 44 -11.77 1.20 22.87
N ASP A 45 -11.24 1.56 21.69
CA ASP A 45 -11.86 1.30 20.38
C ASP A 45 -11.21 0.11 19.64
N ALA A 46 -11.00 -1.03 20.29
CA ALA A 46 -10.49 -2.22 19.60
C ALA A 46 -11.49 -2.70 18.53
N PHE A 47 -11.00 -3.07 17.33
CA PHE A 47 -11.86 -3.52 16.23
C PHE A 47 -11.16 -4.48 15.26
N VAL A 48 -11.96 -5.23 14.53
CA VAL A 48 -11.55 -6.03 13.37
C VAL A 48 -12.52 -5.74 12.22
N LYS A 49 -11.99 -5.38 11.04
CA LYS A 49 -12.79 -5.14 9.82
C LYS A 49 -12.14 -5.80 8.62
N GLY A 50 -12.87 -6.68 7.94
CA GLY A 50 -12.47 -7.29 6.67
C GLY A 50 -13.35 -6.81 5.53
N TYR A 51 -12.77 -6.34 4.43
CA TYR A 51 -13.52 -5.97 3.22
C TYR A 51 -12.63 -6.07 1.96
N PRO A 52 -13.22 -6.19 0.76
CA PRO A 52 -12.45 -6.22 -0.48
C PRO A 52 -11.70 -4.91 -0.75
N TYR A 53 -10.41 -5.01 -1.11
CA TYR A 53 -9.59 -3.87 -1.53
C TYR A 53 -9.38 -3.90 -3.05
N TYR A 54 -10.09 -3.04 -3.78
CA TYR A 54 -10.13 -3.08 -5.23
C TYR A 54 -8.87 -2.51 -5.88
N ILE A 55 -8.20 -3.34 -6.68
CA ILE A 55 -7.04 -2.99 -7.49
C ILE A 55 -7.42 -3.05 -8.97
N LYS A 56 -7.36 -1.89 -9.64
CA LYS A 56 -7.77 -1.70 -11.05
C LYS A 56 -6.62 -1.85 -12.05
N LYS A 57 -5.54 -2.52 -11.67
CA LYS A 57 -4.32 -2.70 -12.48
C LYS A 57 -3.91 -4.16 -12.46
N GLU A 58 -3.42 -4.69 -13.57
CA GLU A 58 -2.86 -6.06 -13.63
C GLU A 58 -1.57 -6.18 -12.84
N LYS A 59 -0.70 -5.18 -12.98
CA LYS A 59 0.56 -5.07 -12.24
C LYS A 59 0.53 -3.80 -11.38
N ILE A 60 1.00 -3.88 -10.16
CA ILE A 60 1.08 -2.73 -9.25
C ILE A 60 2.45 -2.70 -8.59
N THR A 61 3.05 -1.53 -8.47
CA THR A 61 4.31 -1.41 -7.73
C THR A 61 4.02 -1.47 -6.23
N LEU A 62 4.96 -2.02 -5.45
CA LEU A 62 4.85 -1.99 -4.00
C LEU A 62 4.74 -0.55 -3.47
N LYS A 63 5.38 0.40 -4.15
CA LYS A 63 5.22 1.84 -3.91
C LYS A 63 3.76 2.30 -4.04
N GLU A 64 3.11 2.01 -5.15
CA GLU A 64 1.73 2.43 -5.39
C GLU A 64 0.77 1.78 -4.39
N LEU A 65 0.99 0.50 -4.09
CA LEU A 65 0.17 -0.23 -3.12
C LEU A 65 0.34 0.34 -1.69
N ASP A 66 1.58 0.52 -1.23
CA ASP A 66 1.89 1.14 0.08
C ASP A 66 1.28 2.54 0.20
N PHE A 67 1.49 3.40 -0.79
CA PHE A 67 1.01 4.78 -0.75
C PHE A 67 -0.52 4.86 -0.69
N LYS A 68 -1.21 4.11 -1.57
CA LYS A 68 -2.69 4.10 -1.61
C LYS A 68 -3.28 3.47 -0.35
N LEU A 69 -2.67 2.40 0.16
CA LEU A 69 -3.13 1.75 1.38
C LEU A 69 -2.97 2.68 2.59
N ARG A 70 -1.82 3.34 2.76
CA ARG A 70 -1.64 4.31 3.84
C ARG A 70 -2.62 5.47 3.73
N LYS A 71 -2.84 6.01 2.52
CA LYS A 71 -3.84 7.06 2.29
C LYS A 71 -5.24 6.61 2.74
N HIS A 72 -5.65 5.40 2.35
CA HIS A 72 -6.93 4.81 2.77
C HIS A 72 -7.03 4.68 4.30
N LEU A 73 -5.96 4.22 4.96
CA LEU A 73 -5.90 4.09 6.42
C LEU A 73 -5.97 5.45 7.13
N ILE A 74 -5.33 6.49 6.59
CA ILE A 74 -5.41 7.86 7.12
C ILE A 74 -6.85 8.38 7.02
N GLU A 75 -7.51 8.19 5.88
CA GLU A 75 -8.85 8.71 5.62
C GLU A 75 -9.95 7.98 6.40
N LYS A 76 -9.86 6.65 6.51
CA LYS A 76 -10.91 5.83 7.14
C LYS A 76 -10.70 5.56 8.63
N TYR A 77 -9.45 5.50 9.07
CA TYR A 77 -9.09 5.09 10.43
C TYR A 77 -8.28 6.15 11.18
N GLY A 78 -7.85 7.23 10.53
CA GLY A 78 -7.08 8.28 11.19
C GLY A 78 -5.64 7.88 11.52
N LEU A 79 -5.04 6.97 10.74
CA LEU A 79 -3.60 6.65 10.83
C LEU A 79 -2.76 7.95 10.79
N TYR A 80 -1.76 8.08 11.67
CA TYR A 80 -0.91 9.27 11.85
C TYR A 80 -1.60 10.53 12.39
N LYS A 81 -2.89 10.44 12.73
CA LYS A 81 -3.65 11.54 13.34
C LYS A 81 -4.17 11.13 14.71
N THR A 82 -5.14 10.23 14.74
CA THR A 82 -5.76 9.70 15.96
C THR A 82 -5.22 8.32 16.32
N ILE A 83 -4.85 7.52 15.32
CA ILE A 83 -4.20 6.21 15.50
C ILE A 83 -2.69 6.35 15.39
N SER A 84 -1.98 5.64 16.28
CA SER A 84 -0.52 5.60 16.34
C SER A 84 0.11 5.17 15.01
N LYS A 85 1.34 5.64 14.77
CA LYS A 85 2.19 5.18 13.67
C LYS A 85 2.73 3.75 13.90
N ASP A 86 2.65 3.23 15.12
CA ASP A 86 3.15 1.91 15.48
C ASP A 86 2.21 0.83 14.95
N GLY A 87 2.44 0.39 13.72
CA GLY A 87 1.64 -0.64 13.06
C GLY A 87 2.41 -1.30 11.94
N ARG A 88 1.85 -2.39 11.42
CA ARG A 88 2.45 -3.17 10.34
C ARG A 88 1.41 -3.59 9.32
N VAL A 89 1.84 -3.70 8.08
CA VAL A 89 1.05 -4.32 7.01
C VAL A 89 1.80 -5.54 6.50
N LYS A 90 1.09 -6.65 6.38
CA LYS A 90 1.54 -7.85 5.68
C LYS A 90 0.71 -8.03 4.41
N ILE A 91 1.38 -8.13 3.27
CA ILE A 91 0.74 -8.43 1.98
C ILE A 91 1.12 -9.86 1.63
N SER A 92 0.16 -10.77 1.68
CA SER A 92 0.39 -12.19 1.39
C SER A 92 0.10 -12.46 -0.08
N LEU A 93 1.01 -13.18 -0.75
CA LEU A 93 0.84 -13.66 -2.11
C LEU A 93 0.35 -15.11 -2.11
N LYS A 94 -0.25 -15.54 -3.23
CA LYS A 94 -0.81 -16.90 -3.40
C LYS A 94 0.25 -17.99 -3.41
N ASP A 95 1.48 -17.68 -3.78
CA ASP A 95 2.63 -18.59 -3.75
C ASP A 95 3.23 -18.78 -2.34
N GLY A 96 2.66 -18.12 -1.32
CA GLY A 96 3.12 -18.16 0.06
C GLY A 96 4.18 -17.12 0.42
N SER A 97 4.71 -16.38 -0.56
CA SER A 97 5.59 -15.25 -0.30
C SER A 97 4.81 -14.05 0.26
N PHE A 98 5.50 -13.11 0.91
CA PHE A 98 4.85 -11.95 1.51
C PHE A 98 5.76 -10.70 1.54
N TYR A 99 5.13 -9.53 1.62
CA TYR A 99 5.79 -8.25 1.88
C TYR A 99 5.37 -7.70 3.23
N ASN A 100 6.34 -7.21 4.02
CA ASN A 100 6.08 -6.52 5.27
C ASN A 100 6.36 -5.01 5.11
N LEU A 101 5.39 -4.19 5.51
CA LEU A 101 5.51 -2.74 5.53
C LEU A 101 5.40 -2.26 6.98
N ASP A 102 6.43 -1.58 7.46
CA ASP A 102 6.40 -0.91 8.75
C ASP A 102 5.70 0.45 8.59
N LEU A 103 4.64 0.70 9.35
CA LEU A 103 3.91 1.98 9.30
C LEU A 103 4.68 3.11 10.01
N ARG A 104 5.67 2.80 10.85
CA ARG A 104 6.47 3.80 11.58
C ARG A 104 7.43 4.57 10.69
N SER A 105 7.82 3.98 9.57
CA SER A 105 8.74 4.57 8.60
C SER A 105 8.13 4.57 7.20
N LYS A 106 8.64 5.47 6.35
CA LYS A 106 8.35 5.44 4.92
C LYS A 106 8.89 4.14 4.29
N LEU A 107 8.24 3.65 3.23
CA LEU A 107 8.76 2.56 2.42
C LEU A 107 10.20 2.87 1.97
N LYS A 108 11.13 1.94 2.21
CA LYS A 108 12.53 2.13 1.80
C LYS A 108 12.62 2.17 0.27
N PHE A 109 13.38 3.13 -0.26
CA PHE A 109 13.50 3.38 -1.70
C PHE A 109 13.82 2.13 -2.53
N LYS A 110 14.68 1.24 -2.02
CA LYS A 110 15.04 -0.03 -2.69
C LYS A 110 13.85 -0.95 -3.00
N TYR A 111 12.76 -0.84 -2.25
CA TYR A 111 11.55 -1.66 -2.45
C TYR A 111 10.49 -0.97 -3.34
N MET A 112 10.68 0.30 -3.71
CA MET A 112 9.70 1.04 -4.50
C MET A 112 9.62 0.59 -5.97
N GLY A 113 10.65 -0.11 -6.45
CA GLY A 113 10.71 -0.68 -7.79
C GLY A 113 10.05 -2.06 -7.92
N GLU A 114 9.75 -2.72 -6.80
CA GLU A 114 9.12 -4.05 -6.81
C GLU A 114 7.75 -4.01 -7.50
N VAL A 115 7.53 -4.91 -8.45
CA VAL A 115 6.29 -5.01 -9.22
C VAL A 115 5.60 -6.32 -8.86
N ILE A 116 4.32 -6.21 -8.49
CA ILE A 116 3.48 -7.32 -8.04
C ILE A 116 2.36 -7.49 -9.06
N GLU A 117 2.09 -8.73 -9.45
CA GLU A 117 0.85 -9.05 -10.16
C GLU A 117 -0.33 -9.00 -9.19
N SER A 118 -1.27 -8.08 -9.42
CA SER A 118 -2.38 -7.83 -8.50
C SER A 118 -3.23 -9.07 -8.23
N LYS A 119 -3.32 -9.99 -9.19
CA LYS A 119 -4.04 -11.27 -9.08
C LYS A 119 -3.35 -12.29 -8.16
N GLN A 120 -2.05 -12.12 -7.92
CA GLN A 120 -1.28 -12.95 -7.00
C GLN A 120 -1.44 -12.51 -5.55
N ILE A 121 -1.93 -11.29 -5.30
CA ILE A 121 -2.25 -10.85 -3.95
C ILE A 121 -3.43 -11.66 -3.43
N LYS A 122 -3.21 -12.38 -2.33
CA LYS A 122 -4.21 -13.19 -1.65
C LYS A 122 -5.00 -12.34 -0.65
N ASP A 123 -4.29 -11.69 0.25
CA ASP A 123 -4.83 -10.90 1.34
C ASP A 123 -3.85 -9.80 1.77
N ILE A 124 -4.39 -8.78 2.44
CA ILE A 124 -3.64 -7.70 3.05
C ILE A 124 -4.09 -7.61 4.51
N GLU A 125 -3.15 -7.81 5.44
CA GLU A 125 -3.40 -7.73 6.87
C GLU A 125 -2.74 -6.47 7.43
N VAL A 126 -3.55 -5.59 8.03
CA VAL A 126 -3.11 -4.36 8.68
C VAL A 126 -3.33 -4.52 10.17
N ASN A 127 -2.25 -4.39 10.94
CA ASN A 127 -2.29 -4.40 12.39
C ASN A 127 -1.91 -2.99 12.89
N LEU A 128 -2.90 -2.30 13.44
CA LEU A 128 -2.78 -1.01 14.09
C LEU A 128 -2.64 -1.24 15.60
N LYS A 129 -1.84 -0.41 16.27
CA LYS A 129 -1.75 -0.39 17.73
C LYS A 129 -2.39 0.86 18.31
#